data_AF-A0A946MZB1-F1
#
_entry.id   AF-A0A946MZB1-F1
#
_cell.length_a   1.000
_cell.length_b   1.000
_cell.length_c   1.000
_cell.angle_alpha   90.00
_cell.angle_beta   90.00
_cell.angle_gamma   90.00
#
_symmetry.space_group_name_H-M   'P 1'
#
loop_
_entity.id
_entity.type
_entity.pdbx_description
1 polymer ?
#
loop_
_entity_poly.entity_id
_entity_poly.type
_entity_poly.pdbx_seq_one_letter_code
_entity_poly.pdbx_strand_id
1 'polypeptide(L)'
;MATADLLSMTDKKDTNKQKALDSALSQIERQFGKGSIMKLGGDNVIKDIEAISTGSIGLDIALGIGGLPKGRIIEVYGPESSGKTTLTLHCVAEAQKAGGVCAFVDAEHALDPQYARKLGVDLDELLISQPDTGEQALEITDTLVRSGAVSMIVVDSVAALTPKSELEGDMGDSSVGVQARLMSQAMRKLTGSISRSNCMVIFINQIRMKIGVMFGNPETTSGGNALKFYASQRLDIRRIGAIKDGDQVVGNRTRVKVVKNKVSPPFKNAEFDIIYGEGISKEGDILDLGVSLDIVEKSGAWYSFGGDRIGQGRQNVKRFLKENTDIRDNIANQILKKTGLRKDPAENDEKPEEPAKS
;
A
#
# COMPACT_ATOMS: atom_id res chain seq x y z
N MET A 1 -4.50 -31.92 54.91
CA MET A 1 -3.12 -31.43 54.79
C MET A 1 -2.53 -31.61 53.39
N ALA A 2 -2.84 -32.69 52.64
CA ALA A 2 -2.27 -32.91 51.30
C ALA A 2 -2.72 -31.92 50.19
N THR A 3 -3.88 -31.28 50.32
CA THR A 3 -4.42 -30.37 49.29
C THR A 3 -3.82 -28.95 49.37
N ALA A 4 -3.36 -28.50 50.53
CA ALA A 4 -2.73 -27.18 50.70
C ALA A 4 -1.29 -27.14 50.12
N ASP A 5 -0.56 -28.25 50.20
CA ASP A 5 0.80 -28.35 49.65
C ASP A 5 0.81 -28.36 48.11
N LEU A 6 -0.17 -29.00 47.47
CA LEU A 6 -0.30 -29.05 46.00
C LEU A 6 -0.63 -27.68 45.38
N LEU A 7 -1.49 -26.88 46.00
CA LEU A 7 -1.72 -25.49 45.55
C LEU A 7 -0.45 -24.63 45.73
N SER A 8 0.23 -24.73 46.87
CA SER A 8 1.46 -23.95 47.13
C SER A 8 2.63 -24.32 46.21
N MET A 9 2.70 -25.58 45.77
CA MET A 9 3.71 -26.05 44.82
C MET A 9 3.42 -25.59 43.39
N THR A 10 2.15 -25.43 43.01
CA THR A 10 1.75 -24.95 41.69
C THR A 10 2.06 -23.45 41.55
N ASP A 11 1.71 -22.66 42.57
CA ASP A 11 2.02 -21.22 42.65
C ASP A 11 3.53 -20.94 42.66
N LYS A 12 4.32 -21.74 43.40
CA LYS A 12 5.79 -21.63 43.38
C LYS A 12 6.41 -21.99 42.02
N LYS A 13 5.83 -22.97 41.31
CA LYS A 13 6.33 -23.41 40.00
C LYS A 13 6.07 -22.36 38.93
N ASP A 14 4.92 -21.69 38.97
CA ASP A 14 4.59 -20.59 38.07
C ASP A 14 5.37 -19.31 38.41
N THR A 15 5.62 -19.05 39.70
CA THR A 15 6.53 -17.96 40.13
C THR A 15 7.97 -18.16 39.63
N ASN A 16 8.48 -19.39 39.66
CA ASN A 16 9.84 -19.69 39.15
C ASN A 16 9.92 -19.59 37.63
N LYS A 17 8.89 -20.03 36.89
CA LYS A 17 8.81 -19.82 35.44
C LYS A 17 8.75 -18.33 35.10
N GLN A 18 7.98 -17.55 35.85
CA GLN A 18 7.86 -16.11 35.62
C GLN A 18 9.20 -15.40 35.88
N LYS A 19 9.90 -15.72 36.97
CA LYS A 19 11.25 -15.18 37.24
C LYS A 19 12.26 -15.55 36.16
N ALA A 20 12.25 -16.80 35.69
CA ALA A 20 13.13 -17.23 34.61
C ALA A 20 12.80 -16.51 33.29
N LEU A 21 11.52 -16.30 33.00
CA LEU A 21 11.05 -15.52 31.86
C LEU A 21 11.51 -14.06 31.96
N ASP A 22 11.30 -13.40 33.09
CA ASP A 22 11.68 -11.99 33.28
C ASP A 22 13.20 -11.79 33.22
N SER A 23 13.98 -12.75 33.73
CA SER A 23 15.43 -12.77 33.58
C SER A 23 15.85 -12.93 32.13
N ALA A 24 15.21 -13.83 31.38
CA ALA A 24 15.48 -14.02 29.95
C ALA A 24 15.11 -12.77 29.13
N LEU A 25 13.96 -12.16 29.40
CA LEU A 25 13.53 -10.90 28.78
C LEU A 25 14.53 -9.78 29.04
N SER A 26 14.95 -9.61 30.30
CA SER A 26 15.96 -8.62 30.69
C SER A 26 17.32 -8.85 30.03
N GLN A 27 17.71 -10.12 29.87
CA GLN A 27 18.96 -10.48 29.20
C GLN A 27 18.90 -10.15 27.70
N ILE A 28 17.77 -10.45 27.06
CA ILE A 28 17.53 -10.13 25.64
C ILE A 28 17.56 -8.61 25.44
N GLU A 29 16.87 -7.83 26.27
CA GLU A 29 16.88 -6.36 26.16
C GLU A 29 18.29 -5.76 26.40
N ARG A 30 19.07 -6.31 27.33
CA ARG A 30 20.46 -5.86 27.55
C ARG A 30 21.38 -6.18 26.39
N GLN A 31 21.20 -7.33 25.74
CA GLN A 31 22.04 -7.77 24.63
C GLN A 31 21.66 -7.10 23.31
N PHE A 32 20.37 -6.88 23.06
CA PHE A 32 19.85 -6.46 21.74
C PHE A 32 19.16 -5.09 21.75
N GLY A 33 19.10 -4.42 22.90
CA GLY A 33 18.50 -3.08 23.07
C GLY A 33 17.04 -3.11 23.53
N LYS A 34 16.57 -1.97 24.03
CA LYS A 34 15.16 -1.78 24.43
C LYS A 34 14.21 -2.04 23.26
N GLY A 35 13.15 -2.81 23.51
CA GLY A 35 12.14 -3.15 22.49
C GLY A 35 12.53 -4.31 21.56
N SER A 36 13.66 -4.99 21.80
CA SER A 36 14.04 -6.23 21.08
C SER A 36 13.09 -7.41 21.37
N ILE A 37 12.40 -7.39 22.51
CA ILE A 37 11.35 -8.34 22.87
C ILE A 37 10.28 -7.61 23.69
N MET A 38 9.00 -7.87 23.40
CA MET A 38 7.88 -7.26 24.11
C MET A 38 6.65 -8.15 24.09
N LYS A 39 5.81 -8.02 25.12
CA LYS A 39 4.49 -8.68 25.15
C LYS A 39 3.56 -7.97 24.17
N LEU A 40 2.95 -8.72 23.26
CA LEU A 40 2.07 -8.20 22.19
C LEU A 40 0.82 -7.46 22.70
N GLY A 41 0.36 -7.72 23.92
CA GLY A 41 -0.84 -7.10 24.51
C GLY A 41 -0.59 -6.33 25.81
N GLY A 42 0.64 -5.87 26.07
CA GLY A 42 0.92 -4.98 27.21
C GLY A 42 0.55 -3.52 26.94
N ASP A 43 0.89 -2.61 27.86
CA ASP A 43 0.59 -1.15 27.79
C ASP A 43 1.13 -0.42 26.53
N ASN A 44 1.95 -1.09 25.73
CA ASN A 44 2.15 -0.70 24.34
C ASN A 44 0.97 -1.22 23.52
N VAL A 45 -0.14 -0.48 23.55
CA VAL A 45 -1.23 -0.58 22.57
C VAL A 45 -0.57 -0.79 21.20
N ILE A 46 -0.93 -1.86 20.50
CA ILE A 46 -0.51 -2.07 19.11
C ILE A 46 -0.84 -0.77 18.40
N LYS A 47 0.18 0.05 18.11
CA LYS A 47 -0.03 1.32 17.42
C LYS A 47 -0.77 0.98 16.14
N ASP A 48 -1.91 1.63 15.92
CA ASP A 48 -2.64 1.52 14.67
C ASP A 48 -1.64 1.67 13.52
N ILE A 49 -1.71 0.74 12.56
CA ILE A 49 -0.77 0.73 11.45
C ILE A 49 -1.04 1.99 10.62
N GLU A 50 -0.14 2.96 10.74
CA GLU A 50 -0.23 4.20 9.97
C GLU A 50 -0.24 3.91 8.46
N ALA A 51 -1.14 4.57 7.75
CA ALA A 51 -1.32 4.41 6.32
C ALA A 51 -1.16 5.73 5.57
N ILE A 52 -0.76 5.66 4.30
CA ILE A 52 -0.78 6.76 3.33
C ILE A 52 -1.82 6.44 2.26
N SER A 53 -2.68 7.40 1.95
CA SER A 53 -3.72 7.25 0.91
C SER A 53 -3.08 6.91 -0.44
N THR A 54 -3.80 6.10 -1.22
CA THR A 54 -3.42 5.77 -2.60
C THR A 54 -3.88 6.82 -3.62
N GLY A 55 -4.62 7.84 -3.17
CA GLY A 55 -5.31 8.79 -4.05
C GLY A 55 -6.62 8.26 -4.64
N SER A 56 -6.96 6.97 -4.42
CA SER A 56 -8.27 6.37 -4.71
C SER A 56 -8.94 5.98 -3.40
N ILE A 57 -10.08 6.59 -3.10
CA ILE A 57 -10.90 6.26 -1.93
C ILE A 57 -11.37 4.80 -1.99
N GLY A 58 -11.73 4.31 -3.17
CA GLY A 58 -12.13 2.91 -3.36
C GLY A 58 -11.01 1.94 -3.04
N LEU A 59 -9.77 2.26 -3.44
CA LEU A 59 -8.61 1.44 -3.12
C LEU A 59 -8.26 1.52 -1.63
N ASP A 60 -8.33 2.69 -1.00
CA ASP A 60 -8.07 2.85 0.43
C ASP A 60 -9.07 2.02 1.29
N ILE A 61 -10.34 1.96 0.87
CA ILE A 61 -11.37 1.07 1.45
C ILE A 61 -11.03 -0.40 1.22
N ALA A 62 -10.61 -0.77 0.00
CA ALA A 62 -10.25 -2.14 -0.33
C ALA A 62 -9.00 -2.61 0.46
N LEU A 63 -8.09 -1.70 0.81
CA LEU A 63 -6.91 -1.98 1.64
C LEU A 63 -7.26 -2.13 3.12
N GLY A 64 -8.38 -1.54 3.55
CA GLY A 64 -9.02 -1.76 4.85
C GLY A 64 -8.41 -1.00 6.03
N ILE A 65 -7.26 -0.35 5.84
CA ILE A 65 -6.63 0.55 6.82
C ILE A 65 -6.56 2.01 6.33
N GLY A 66 -7.28 2.32 5.24
CA GLY A 66 -7.31 3.68 4.69
C GLY A 66 -6.10 4.04 3.81
N GLY A 67 -5.34 3.06 3.35
CA GLY A 67 -4.21 3.28 2.45
C GLY A 67 -3.12 2.19 2.54
N LEU A 68 -1.93 2.54 2.06
CA LEU A 68 -0.75 1.70 2.11
C LEU A 68 -0.02 1.85 3.46
N PRO A 69 0.39 0.75 4.13
CA PRO A 69 1.01 0.82 5.45
C PRO A 69 2.44 1.36 5.38
N LYS A 70 2.76 2.34 6.24
CA LYS A 70 4.13 2.85 6.42
C LYS A 70 5.08 1.76 6.92
N GLY A 71 6.38 1.91 6.65
CA GLY A 71 7.40 0.97 7.10
C GLY A 71 7.24 -0.44 6.54
N ARG A 72 6.62 -0.59 5.36
CA ARG A 72 6.39 -1.89 4.70
C ARG A 72 6.77 -1.85 3.23
N ILE A 73 6.98 -3.05 2.69
CA ILE A 73 7.18 -3.28 1.26
C ILE A 73 5.82 -3.52 0.60
N ILE A 74 5.56 -2.82 -0.51
CA ILE A 74 4.36 -2.96 -1.35
C ILE A 74 4.82 -3.38 -2.75
N GLU A 75 4.09 -4.29 -3.40
CA GLU A 75 4.29 -4.59 -4.82
C GLU A 75 3.05 -4.18 -5.61
N VAL A 76 3.24 -3.33 -6.63
CA VAL A 76 2.21 -2.98 -7.61
C VAL A 76 2.59 -3.60 -8.94
N TYR A 77 1.79 -4.53 -9.43
CA TYR A 77 2.09 -5.23 -10.68
C TYR A 77 0.86 -5.32 -11.59
N GLY A 78 1.10 -5.49 -12.88
CA GLY A 78 0.04 -5.47 -13.87
C GLY A 78 0.57 -5.37 -15.30
N PRO A 79 -0.31 -5.50 -16.30
CA PRO A 79 0.03 -5.31 -17.70
C PRO A 79 0.64 -3.93 -17.98
N GLU A 80 1.27 -3.78 -19.13
CA GLU A 80 1.66 -2.46 -19.65
C GLU A 80 0.44 -1.54 -19.76
N SER A 81 0.66 -0.24 -19.58
CA SER A 81 -0.41 0.78 -19.64
C SER A 81 -1.60 0.54 -18.70
N SER A 82 -1.45 -0.31 -17.67
CA SER A 82 -2.53 -0.57 -16.70
C SER A 82 -2.69 0.53 -15.64
N GLY A 83 -1.73 1.47 -15.57
CA GLY A 83 -1.75 2.58 -14.61
C GLY A 83 -0.85 2.39 -13.38
N LYS A 84 0.10 1.44 -13.41
CA LYS A 84 1.05 1.20 -12.29
C LYS A 84 1.75 2.48 -11.83
N THR A 85 2.47 3.14 -12.74
CA THR A 85 3.22 4.38 -12.46
C THR A 85 2.27 5.53 -12.11
N THR A 86 1.09 5.63 -12.73
CA THR A 86 0.08 6.62 -12.33
C THR A 86 -0.37 6.43 -10.89
N LEU A 87 -0.68 5.19 -10.47
CA LEU A 87 -1.08 4.89 -9.10
C LEU A 87 0.03 5.23 -8.10
N THR A 88 1.28 4.88 -8.41
CA THR A 88 2.40 5.19 -7.50
C THR A 88 2.69 6.69 -7.42
N LEU A 89 2.53 7.44 -8.50
CA LEU A 89 2.66 8.91 -8.47
C LEU A 89 1.56 9.56 -7.63
N HIS A 90 0.33 9.02 -7.62
CA HIS A 90 -0.68 9.46 -6.66
C HIS A 90 -0.30 9.15 -5.22
N CYS A 91 0.24 7.95 -4.93
CA CYS A 91 0.75 7.64 -3.59
C CYS A 91 1.87 8.61 -3.16
N VAL A 92 2.77 8.98 -4.08
CA VAL A 92 3.82 9.97 -3.83
C VAL A 92 3.22 11.35 -3.53
N ALA A 93 2.26 11.80 -4.33
CA ALA A 93 1.58 13.08 -4.11
C ALA A 93 0.87 13.11 -2.74
N GLU A 94 0.18 12.04 -2.35
CA GLU A 94 -0.47 11.94 -1.02
C GLU A 94 0.56 11.88 0.12
N ALA A 95 1.69 11.20 -0.07
CA ALA A 95 2.78 11.18 0.91
C ALA A 95 3.41 12.58 1.10
N GLN A 96 3.63 13.31 0.02
CA GLN A 96 4.14 14.70 0.07
C GLN A 96 3.15 15.65 0.74
N LYS A 97 1.84 15.54 0.43
CA LYS A 97 0.79 16.30 1.11
C LYS A 97 0.75 16.06 2.62
N ALA A 98 1.10 14.84 3.05
CA ALA A 98 1.25 14.49 4.46
C ALA A 98 2.58 14.98 5.08
N GLY A 99 3.38 15.77 4.36
CA GLY A 99 4.67 16.29 4.80
C GLY A 99 5.84 15.29 4.70
N GLY A 100 5.66 14.17 3.99
CA GLY A 100 6.67 13.14 3.83
C GLY A 100 7.61 13.39 2.66
N VAL A 101 8.91 13.16 2.87
CA VAL A 101 9.91 13.18 1.79
C VAL A 101 9.79 11.90 0.96
N CYS A 102 9.78 12.04 -0.36
CA CYS A 102 9.61 10.92 -1.29
C CYS A 102 10.84 10.78 -2.21
N ALA A 103 11.11 9.55 -2.63
CA ALA A 103 12.12 9.26 -3.64
C ALA A 103 11.57 8.33 -4.73
N PHE A 104 12.07 8.50 -5.95
CA PHE A 104 11.74 7.70 -7.12
C PHE A 104 13.01 7.16 -7.76
N VAL A 105 13.15 5.84 -7.75
CA VAL A 105 14.24 5.10 -8.41
C VAL A 105 13.70 4.62 -9.76
N ASP A 106 13.97 5.41 -10.80
CA ASP A 106 13.52 5.20 -12.18
C ASP A 106 14.55 4.35 -12.94
N ALA A 107 14.46 3.04 -12.76
CA ALA A 107 15.24 2.06 -13.52
C ALA A 107 14.71 1.84 -14.95
N GLU A 108 13.44 2.21 -15.23
CA GLU A 108 12.89 2.16 -16.60
C GLU A 108 13.26 3.41 -17.44
N HIS A 109 13.84 4.45 -16.83
CA HIS A 109 14.15 5.74 -17.46
C HIS A 109 12.95 6.36 -18.20
N ALA A 110 11.75 6.16 -17.65
CA ALA A 110 10.48 6.45 -18.33
C ALA A 110 9.57 7.42 -17.56
N LEU A 111 10.04 7.98 -16.43
CA LEU A 111 9.27 8.94 -15.67
C LEU A 111 9.11 10.26 -16.43
N ASP A 112 7.86 10.68 -16.67
CA ASP A 112 7.52 12.00 -17.22
C ASP A 112 7.30 13.01 -16.08
N PRO A 113 8.20 14.00 -15.89
CA PRO A 113 8.05 15.00 -14.83
C PRO A 113 6.81 15.88 -15.04
N GLN A 114 6.45 16.23 -16.29
CA GLN A 114 5.29 17.07 -16.55
C GLN A 114 4.00 16.37 -16.16
N TYR A 115 3.90 15.08 -16.46
CA TYR A 115 2.77 14.27 -16.03
C TYR A 115 2.73 14.13 -14.50
N ALA A 116 3.86 13.82 -13.85
CA ALA A 116 3.93 13.74 -12.39
C ALA A 116 3.46 15.04 -11.70
N ARG A 117 3.89 16.21 -12.21
CA ARG A 117 3.43 17.52 -11.68
C ARG A 117 1.91 17.69 -11.82
N LYS A 118 1.30 17.26 -12.94
CA LYS A 118 -0.16 17.30 -13.12
C LYS A 118 -0.90 16.39 -12.13
N LEU A 119 -0.29 15.29 -11.69
CA LEU A 119 -0.85 14.41 -10.67
C LEU A 119 -0.72 14.97 -9.23
N GLY A 120 -0.11 16.15 -9.07
CA GLY A 120 0.07 16.80 -7.78
C GLY A 120 1.35 16.39 -7.06
N VAL A 121 2.31 15.80 -7.75
CA VAL A 121 3.66 15.55 -7.22
C VAL A 121 4.42 16.87 -7.18
N ASP A 122 4.99 17.18 -6.02
CA ASP A 122 5.95 18.26 -5.87
C ASP A 122 7.31 17.79 -6.39
N LEU A 123 7.67 18.24 -7.59
CA LEU A 123 8.92 17.84 -8.24
C LEU A 123 10.15 18.49 -7.61
N ASP A 124 9.99 19.62 -6.93
CA ASP A 124 11.13 20.38 -6.40
C ASP A 124 11.70 19.67 -5.16
N GLU A 125 10.84 18.91 -4.45
CA GLU A 125 11.18 18.10 -3.27
C GLU A 125 11.27 16.58 -3.55
N LEU A 126 11.01 16.14 -4.79
CA LEU A 126 11.09 14.71 -5.15
C LEU A 126 12.54 14.31 -5.44
N LEU A 127 13.08 13.38 -4.64
CA LEU A 127 14.39 12.79 -4.94
C LEU A 127 14.26 11.82 -6.12
N ILE A 128 15.08 11.98 -7.15
CA ILE A 128 15.09 11.08 -8.32
C ILE A 128 16.46 10.42 -8.44
N SER A 129 16.45 9.12 -8.74
CA SER A 129 17.64 8.35 -9.09
C SER A 129 17.38 7.55 -10.35
N GLN A 130 18.32 7.60 -11.29
CA GLN A 130 18.33 6.81 -12.53
C GLN A 130 19.56 5.90 -12.52
N PRO A 131 19.46 4.70 -11.92
CA PRO A 131 20.59 3.81 -11.73
C PRO A 131 20.94 3.05 -13.02
N ASP A 132 22.22 2.75 -13.19
CA ASP A 132 22.78 1.95 -14.29
C ASP A 132 22.56 0.44 -14.07
N THR A 133 22.51 -0.02 -12.81
CA THR A 133 22.40 -1.45 -12.47
C THR A 133 21.37 -1.73 -11.38
N GLY A 134 20.87 -2.97 -11.34
CA GLY A 134 19.96 -3.44 -10.30
C GLY A 134 20.58 -3.40 -8.91
N GLU A 135 21.86 -3.73 -8.77
CA GLU A 135 22.58 -3.59 -7.50
C GLU A 135 22.60 -2.15 -7.02
N GLN A 136 22.98 -1.21 -7.89
CA GLN A 136 23.04 0.22 -7.56
C GLN A 136 21.68 0.75 -7.15
N ALA A 137 20.62 0.43 -7.89
CA ALA A 137 19.25 0.82 -7.56
C ALA A 137 18.83 0.37 -6.13
N LEU A 138 19.14 -0.87 -5.78
CA LEU A 138 18.79 -1.46 -4.49
C LEU A 138 19.68 -0.93 -3.35
N GLU A 139 20.95 -0.61 -3.61
CA GLU A 139 21.84 0.05 -2.66
C GLU A 139 21.44 1.49 -2.37
N ILE A 140 21.03 2.25 -3.40
CA ILE A 140 20.46 3.59 -3.25
C ILE A 140 19.19 3.53 -2.40
N THR A 141 18.28 2.60 -2.73
CA THR A 141 17.05 2.38 -1.95
C THR A 141 17.38 2.09 -0.48
N ASP A 142 18.32 1.18 -0.20
CA ASP A 142 18.71 0.78 1.15
C ASP A 142 19.39 1.92 1.93
N THR A 143 20.16 2.77 1.26
CA THR A 143 20.79 3.96 1.84
C THR A 143 19.75 5.03 2.20
N LEU A 144 18.80 5.29 1.32
CA LEU A 144 17.69 6.22 1.57
C LEU A 144 16.82 5.74 2.74
N VAL A 145 16.47 4.45 2.79
CA VAL A 145 15.74 3.85 3.93
C VAL A 145 16.52 4.04 5.23
N ARG A 146 17.82 3.75 5.24
CA ARG A 146 18.65 3.87 6.45
C ARG A 146 18.83 5.30 6.95
N SER A 147 18.73 6.30 6.07
CA SER A 147 18.82 7.70 6.46
C SER A 147 17.73 8.10 7.47
N GLY A 148 16.58 7.42 7.45
CA GLY A 148 15.40 7.76 8.26
C GLY A 148 14.71 9.06 7.82
N ALA A 149 15.22 9.75 6.80
CA ALA A 149 14.67 11.00 6.30
C ALA A 149 13.57 10.80 5.25
N VAL A 150 13.58 9.66 4.55
CA VAL A 150 12.63 9.37 3.47
C VAL A 150 11.43 8.60 4.01
N SER A 151 10.23 9.05 3.66
CA SER A 151 8.95 8.45 4.07
C SER A 151 8.43 7.42 3.06
N MET A 152 8.69 7.61 1.77
CA MET A 152 8.26 6.72 0.70
C MET A 152 9.32 6.63 -0.41
N ILE A 153 9.61 5.42 -0.88
CA ILE A 153 10.45 5.18 -2.05
C ILE A 153 9.66 4.35 -3.07
N VAL A 154 9.64 4.78 -4.32
CA VAL A 154 9.13 4.00 -5.45
C VAL A 154 10.30 3.47 -6.26
N VAL A 155 10.27 2.19 -6.62
CA VAL A 155 11.24 1.55 -7.53
C VAL A 155 10.50 1.12 -8.79
N ASP A 156 10.75 1.83 -9.89
CA ASP A 156 10.12 1.60 -11.21
C ASP A 156 11.18 1.17 -12.24
N SER A 157 11.33 -0.11 -12.57
CA SER A 157 10.59 -1.27 -12.07
C SER A 157 11.53 -2.44 -11.77
N VAL A 158 11.03 -3.44 -11.04
CA VAL A 158 11.76 -4.67 -10.73
C VAL A 158 12.25 -5.37 -11.99
N ALA A 159 11.50 -5.30 -13.09
CA ALA A 159 11.90 -5.93 -14.34
C ALA A 159 13.17 -5.29 -14.93
N ALA A 160 13.39 -3.99 -14.69
CA ALA A 160 14.54 -3.23 -15.15
C ALA A 160 15.73 -3.24 -14.17
N LEU A 161 15.62 -3.93 -13.03
CA LEU A 161 16.73 -4.15 -12.11
C LEU A 161 17.69 -5.20 -12.66
N THR A 162 18.39 -4.86 -13.74
CA THR A 162 19.31 -5.76 -14.45
C THR A 162 20.62 -5.86 -13.68
N PRO A 163 21.04 -7.08 -13.27
CA PRO A 163 22.31 -7.27 -12.57
C PRO A 163 23.50 -6.80 -13.41
N LYS A 164 24.51 -6.23 -12.77
CA LYS A 164 25.74 -5.77 -13.45
C LYS A 164 26.35 -6.85 -14.37
N SER A 165 26.42 -8.09 -13.91
CA SER A 165 26.97 -9.21 -14.69
C SER A 165 26.16 -9.54 -15.95
N GLU A 166 24.88 -9.19 -15.98
CA GLU A 166 24.01 -9.39 -17.14
C GLU A 166 24.16 -8.23 -18.16
N LEU A 167 24.40 -7.01 -17.67
CA LEU A 167 24.68 -5.84 -18.53
C LEU A 167 26.06 -5.89 -19.20
N GLU A 168 27.06 -6.45 -18.51
CA GLU A 168 28.43 -6.60 -19.03
C GLU A 168 28.60 -7.85 -19.91
N GLY A 169 27.62 -8.77 -19.90
CA GLY A 169 27.62 -9.99 -20.70
C GLY A 169 27.16 -9.77 -22.14
N ASP A 170 27.42 -10.74 -23.01
CA ASP A 170 26.98 -10.68 -24.40
C ASP A 170 25.51 -11.08 -24.55
N MET A 171 24.82 -10.53 -25.56
CA MET A 171 23.43 -10.92 -25.86
C MET A 171 23.36 -12.42 -26.18
N GLY A 172 22.64 -13.17 -25.35
CA GLY A 172 22.50 -14.63 -25.47
C GLY A 172 23.23 -15.41 -24.38
N ASP A 173 24.04 -14.74 -23.55
CA ASP A 173 24.64 -15.37 -22.37
C ASP A 173 23.57 -15.84 -21.38
N SER A 174 23.82 -17.01 -20.78
CA SER A 174 22.89 -17.61 -19.83
C SER A 174 23.00 -16.96 -18.44
N SER A 175 22.13 -16.00 -18.15
CA SER A 175 21.99 -15.32 -16.86
C SER A 175 20.84 -15.88 -15.99
N VAL A 176 20.60 -17.19 -16.03
CA VAL A 176 19.42 -17.81 -15.40
C VAL A 176 19.39 -17.55 -13.88
N GLY A 177 18.40 -16.76 -13.45
CA GLY A 177 18.07 -16.55 -12.04
C GLY A 177 18.96 -15.56 -11.29
N VAL A 178 19.85 -14.84 -11.96
CA VAL A 178 20.72 -13.84 -11.31
C VAL A 178 19.88 -12.73 -10.66
N GLN A 179 18.92 -12.17 -11.38
CA GLN A 179 18.00 -11.16 -10.85
C GLN A 179 17.19 -11.67 -9.63
N ALA A 180 16.74 -12.93 -9.65
CA ALA A 180 16.00 -13.51 -8.52
C ALA A 180 16.88 -13.64 -7.25
N ARG A 181 18.17 -13.95 -7.41
CA ARG A 181 19.15 -14.00 -6.31
C ARG A 181 19.41 -12.60 -5.76
N LEU A 182 19.61 -11.62 -6.63
CA LEU A 182 19.78 -10.21 -6.26
C LEU A 182 18.59 -9.73 -5.43
N MET A 183 17.36 -9.92 -5.92
CA MET A 183 16.14 -9.55 -5.20
C MET A 183 16.03 -10.27 -3.85
N SER A 184 16.37 -11.55 -3.77
CA SER A 184 16.34 -12.31 -2.51
C SER A 184 17.32 -11.74 -1.47
N GLN A 185 18.51 -11.32 -1.89
CA GLN A 185 19.50 -10.70 -1.03
C GLN A 185 19.06 -9.30 -0.59
N ALA A 186 18.57 -8.49 -1.53
CA ALA A 186 18.10 -7.13 -1.25
C ALA A 186 16.92 -7.11 -0.29
N MET A 187 15.90 -7.96 -0.50
CA MET A 187 14.75 -8.03 0.40
C MET A 187 15.15 -8.41 1.84
N ARG A 188 16.15 -9.30 2.00
CA ARG A 188 16.67 -9.68 3.31
C ARG A 188 17.33 -8.50 4.04
N LYS A 189 18.06 -7.64 3.31
CA LYS A 189 18.68 -6.42 3.87
C LYS A 189 17.64 -5.33 4.17
N LEU A 190 16.79 -5.04 3.18
CA LEU A 190 15.84 -3.92 3.21
C LEU A 190 14.78 -4.08 4.31
N THR A 191 14.25 -5.29 4.52
CA THR A 191 13.10 -5.51 5.44
C THR A 191 13.36 -4.99 6.85
N GLY A 192 14.56 -5.25 7.39
CA GLY A 192 14.93 -4.77 8.73
C GLY A 192 15.06 -3.24 8.79
N SER A 193 15.67 -2.64 7.76
CA SER A 193 15.85 -1.17 7.67
C SER A 193 14.51 -0.45 7.49
N ILE A 194 13.62 -0.99 6.67
CA ILE A 194 12.28 -0.47 6.37
C ILE A 194 11.42 -0.43 7.65
N SER A 195 11.44 -1.52 8.42
CA SER A 195 10.68 -1.60 9.67
C SER A 195 11.14 -0.60 10.73
N ARG A 196 12.43 -0.23 10.76
CA ARG A 196 12.98 0.72 11.73
C ARG A 196 12.82 2.19 11.33
N SER A 197 12.86 2.48 10.03
CA SER A 197 12.78 3.85 9.49
C SER A 197 11.34 4.34 9.28
N ASN A 198 10.35 3.44 9.35
CA ASN A 198 8.97 3.71 8.95
C ASN A 198 8.82 4.13 7.46
N CYS A 199 9.87 3.95 6.65
CA CYS A 199 9.86 4.25 5.22
C CYS A 199 9.06 3.17 4.47
N MET A 200 8.05 3.58 3.71
CA MET A 200 7.36 2.68 2.78
C MET A 200 8.21 2.48 1.52
N VAL A 201 8.27 1.26 0.98
CA VAL A 201 8.93 0.99 -0.31
C VAL A 201 7.96 0.29 -1.25
N ILE A 202 7.65 0.95 -2.36
CA ILE A 202 6.76 0.45 -3.41
C ILE A 202 7.61 -0.04 -4.58
N PHE A 203 7.50 -1.33 -4.90
CA PHE A 203 8.07 -1.91 -6.11
C PHE A 203 7.02 -1.99 -7.21
N ILE A 204 7.29 -1.37 -8.34
CA ILE A 204 6.52 -1.58 -9.56
C ILE A 204 7.07 -2.83 -10.25
N ASN A 205 6.18 -3.68 -10.74
CA ASN A 205 6.58 -4.91 -11.42
C ASN A 205 5.71 -5.19 -12.65
N GLN A 206 6.28 -5.95 -13.56
CA GLN A 206 5.61 -6.34 -14.80
C GLN A 206 5.12 -7.79 -14.71
N ILE A 207 4.09 -8.10 -15.48
CA ILE A 207 3.63 -9.47 -15.67
C ILE A 207 4.53 -10.16 -16.71
N ARG A 208 4.86 -11.42 -16.44
CA ARG A 208 5.50 -12.37 -17.37
C ARG A 208 4.68 -13.66 -17.37
N MET A 209 4.79 -14.45 -18.44
CA MET A 209 4.16 -15.76 -18.51
C MET A 209 5.18 -16.85 -18.18
N LYS A 210 4.81 -17.79 -17.30
CA LYS A 210 5.61 -18.98 -17.03
C LYS A 210 5.34 -20.02 -18.12
N ILE A 211 6.37 -20.33 -18.90
CA ILE A 211 6.32 -21.37 -19.95
C ILE A 211 6.09 -22.74 -19.29
N GLY A 212 5.24 -23.58 -19.91
CA GLY A 212 5.01 -24.97 -19.48
C GLY A 212 3.91 -25.16 -18.42
N VAL A 213 3.13 -24.13 -18.08
CA VAL A 213 1.95 -24.26 -17.21
C VAL A 213 0.73 -24.66 -18.04
N MET A 214 0.29 -25.91 -17.93
CA MET A 214 -0.89 -26.44 -18.64
C MET A 214 -2.22 -26.22 -17.90
N PHE A 215 -2.18 -25.92 -16.60
CA PHE A 215 -3.37 -25.72 -15.76
C PHE A 215 -3.16 -24.57 -14.76
N GLY A 216 -4.17 -23.73 -14.56
CA GLY A 216 -4.12 -22.58 -13.65
C GLY A 216 -3.70 -21.26 -14.33
N ASN A 217 -3.35 -20.25 -13.53
CA ASN A 217 -2.89 -18.96 -14.04
C ASN A 217 -1.39 -19.00 -14.36
N PRO A 218 -0.95 -18.80 -15.63
CA PRO A 218 0.45 -18.81 -16.01
C PRO A 218 1.19 -17.50 -15.66
N GLU A 219 0.50 -16.45 -15.21
CA GLU A 219 1.10 -15.17 -14.90
C GLU A 219 2.02 -15.23 -13.67
N THR A 220 3.19 -14.59 -13.79
CA THR A 220 4.13 -14.35 -12.72
C THR A 220 4.68 -12.93 -12.81
N THR A 221 5.42 -12.50 -11.78
CA THR A 221 6.14 -11.23 -11.76
C THR A 221 7.65 -11.46 -11.86
N SER A 222 8.40 -10.45 -12.31
CA SER A 222 9.87 -10.49 -12.44
C SER A 222 10.56 -10.45 -11.08
N GLY A 223 11.86 -10.78 -11.03
CA GLY A 223 12.64 -10.78 -9.78
C GLY A 223 12.44 -12.01 -8.87
N GLY A 224 11.86 -13.09 -9.39
CA GLY A 224 11.64 -14.34 -8.66
C GLY A 224 10.51 -14.26 -7.62
N ASN A 225 10.60 -15.06 -6.55
CA ASN A 225 9.53 -15.14 -5.55
C ASN A 225 9.77 -14.29 -4.29
N ALA A 226 10.97 -13.74 -4.09
CA ALA A 226 11.32 -13.03 -2.86
C ALA A 226 10.34 -11.90 -2.55
N LEU A 227 10.15 -10.96 -3.50
CA LEU A 227 9.25 -9.83 -3.32
C LEU A 227 7.82 -10.27 -2.94
N LYS A 228 7.33 -11.37 -3.53
CA LYS A 228 5.99 -11.93 -3.22
C LYS A 228 5.85 -12.29 -1.73
N PHE A 229 6.90 -12.76 -1.08
CA PHE A 229 6.88 -13.12 0.35
C PHE A 229 7.07 -11.91 1.27
N TYR A 230 7.99 -11.02 0.92
CA TYR A 230 8.34 -9.85 1.72
C TYR A 230 7.30 -8.74 1.65
N ALA A 231 6.65 -8.54 0.50
CA ALA A 231 5.59 -7.56 0.36
C ALA A 231 4.47 -7.79 1.39
N SER A 232 4.08 -6.74 2.11
CA SER A 232 2.94 -6.75 3.03
C SER A 232 1.63 -6.65 2.27
N GLN A 233 1.62 -5.89 1.17
CA GLN A 233 0.50 -5.81 0.25
C GLN A 233 0.98 -6.01 -1.18
N ARG A 234 0.16 -6.69 -1.99
CA ARG A 234 0.40 -6.88 -3.42
C ARG A 234 -0.86 -6.47 -4.17
N LEU A 235 -0.70 -5.58 -5.14
CA LEU A 235 -1.78 -4.98 -5.91
C LEU A 235 -1.67 -5.40 -7.37
N ASP A 236 -2.70 -6.09 -7.88
CA ASP A 236 -2.84 -6.44 -9.30
C ASP A 236 -3.72 -5.38 -9.98
N ILE A 237 -3.08 -4.49 -10.73
CA ILE A 237 -3.73 -3.37 -11.41
C ILE A 237 -3.92 -3.68 -12.91
N ARG A 238 -5.16 -3.56 -13.39
CA ARG A 238 -5.53 -3.86 -14.78
C ARG A 238 -6.46 -2.81 -15.37
N ARG A 239 -6.23 -2.48 -16.63
CA ARG A 239 -7.23 -1.81 -17.45
C ARG A 239 -8.34 -2.80 -17.78
N ILE A 240 -9.59 -2.44 -17.44
CA ILE A 240 -10.78 -3.26 -17.71
C ILE A 240 -11.69 -2.67 -18.78
N GLY A 241 -11.47 -1.41 -19.17
CA GLY A 241 -12.25 -0.74 -20.22
C GLY A 241 -11.63 0.57 -20.67
N ALA A 242 -12.16 1.12 -21.77
CA ALA A 242 -11.84 2.45 -22.25
C ALA A 242 -12.95 3.44 -21.84
N ILE A 243 -12.55 4.64 -21.44
CA ILE A 243 -13.47 5.77 -21.22
C ILE A 243 -13.42 6.62 -22.49
N LYS A 244 -14.57 6.86 -23.10
CA LYS A 244 -14.69 7.62 -24.35
C LYS A 244 -15.46 8.92 -24.14
N ASP A 245 -15.04 9.94 -24.88
CA ASP A 245 -15.81 11.16 -25.11
C ASP A 245 -16.01 11.30 -26.62
N GLY A 246 -17.23 11.07 -27.09
CA GLY A 246 -17.51 10.80 -28.50
C GLY A 246 -16.67 9.61 -29.03
N ASP A 247 -15.88 9.86 -30.07
CA ASP A 247 -15.00 8.87 -30.69
C ASP A 247 -13.61 8.80 -30.03
N GLN A 248 -13.24 9.77 -29.18
CA GLN A 248 -11.92 9.84 -28.57
C GLN A 248 -11.85 9.02 -27.27
N VAL A 249 -10.76 8.26 -27.09
CA VAL A 249 -10.47 7.59 -25.81
C VAL A 249 -9.76 8.58 -24.89
N VAL A 250 -10.44 8.98 -23.83
CA VAL A 250 -9.97 10.01 -22.87
C VAL A 250 -9.42 9.41 -21.57
N GLY A 251 -9.55 8.10 -21.39
CA GLY A 251 -9.04 7.43 -20.20
C GLY A 251 -9.30 5.93 -20.17
N ASN A 252 -8.97 5.34 -19.03
CA ASN A 252 -9.08 3.91 -18.75
C ASN A 252 -9.95 3.68 -17.52
N ARG A 253 -10.92 2.76 -17.64
CA ARG A 253 -11.52 2.14 -16.46
C ARG A 253 -10.53 1.11 -15.93
N THR A 254 -10.15 1.25 -14.67
CA THR A 254 -9.07 0.49 -14.04
C THR A 254 -9.60 -0.27 -12.84
N ARG A 255 -9.14 -1.51 -12.67
CA ARG A 255 -9.42 -2.35 -11.51
C ARG A 255 -8.11 -2.67 -10.81
N VAL A 256 -8.10 -2.53 -9.49
CA VAL A 256 -7.01 -2.98 -8.62
C VAL A 256 -7.52 -4.07 -7.70
N LYS A 257 -6.90 -5.24 -7.73
CA LYS A 257 -7.18 -6.35 -6.81
C LYS A 257 -6.08 -6.44 -5.76
N VAL A 258 -6.47 -6.47 -4.49
CA VAL A 258 -5.53 -6.67 -3.37
C VAL A 258 -5.23 -8.16 -3.23
N VAL A 259 -4.29 -8.70 -4.01
CA VAL A 259 -4.00 -10.15 -4.03
C VAL A 259 -3.24 -10.65 -2.81
N LYS A 260 -2.65 -9.74 -2.03
CA LYS A 260 -2.05 -10.03 -0.72
C LYS A 260 -2.25 -8.84 0.19
N ASN A 261 -2.60 -9.10 1.45
CA ASN A 261 -2.70 -8.09 2.50
C ASN A 261 -2.35 -8.73 3.85
N LYS A 262 -1.33 -8.19 4.53
CA LYS A 262 -0.88 -8.65 5.86
C LYS A 262 -1.44 -7.79 7.01
N VAL A 263 -2.19 -6.73 6.70
CA VAL A 263 -2.64 -5.73 7.67
C VAL A 263 -4.17 -5.59 7.70
N SER A 264 -4.87 -6.18 6.74
CA SER A 264 -6.33 -6.29 6.66
C SER A 264 -6.71 -7.49 5.79
N PRO A 265 -7.97 -7.94 5.72
CA PRO A 265 -8.37 -9.03 4.83
C PRO A 265 -8.00 -8.78 3.34
N PRO A 266 -7.43 -9.76 2.63
CA PRO A 266 -7.09 -9.64 1.21
C PRO A 266 -8.29 -9.87 0.28
N PHE A 267 -8.04 -9.80 -1.02
CA PHE A 267 -8.92 -10.15 -2.15
C PHE A 267 -10.08 -9.20 -2.45
N LYS A 268 -10.16 -8.08 -1.74
CA LYS A 268 -11.01 -6.96 -2.14
C LYS A 268 -10.52 -6.34 -3.46
N ASN A 269 -11.45 -5.77 -4.20
CA ASN A 269 -11.18 -5.04 -5.44
C ASN A 269 -11.61 -3.59 -5.29
N ALA A 270 -10.93 -2.70 -6.00
CA ALA A 270 -11.35 -1.33 -6.21
C ALA A 270 -11.40 -1.06 -7.71
N GLU A 271 -12.37 -0.26 -8.15
CA GLU A 271 -12.49 0.19 -9.53
C GLU A 271 -12.59 1.69 -9.59
N PHE A 272 -11.78 2.30 -10.44
CA PHE A 272 -11.75 3.75 -10.61
C PHE A 272 -11.36 4.11 -12.04
N ASP A 273 -11.58 5.37 -12.40
CA ASP A 273 -11.22 5.92 -13.69
C ASP A 273 -9.83 6.55 -13.61
N ILE A 274 -8.97 6.26 -14.58
CA ILE A 274 -7.74 7.00 -14.84
C ILE A 274 -7.95 7.84 -16.11
N ILE A 275 -8.00 9.16 -15.98
CA ILE A 275 -8.17 10.10 -17.08
C ILE A 275 -6.79 10.56 -17.55
N TYR A 276 -6.54 10.55 -18.86
CA TYR A 276 -5.24 10.92 -19.39
C TYR A 276 -4.93 12.40 -19.11
N GLY A 277 -3.76 12.67 -18.54
CA GLY A 277 -3.34 14.02 -18.14
C GLY A 277 -3.92 14.53 -16.81
N GLU A 278 -4.89 13.84 -16.20
CA GLU A 278 -5.47 14.20 -14.89
C GLU A 278 -5.20 13.13 -13.81
N GLY A 279 -5.02 11.87 -14.20
CA GLY A 279 -4.79 10.75 -13.27
C GLY A 279 -6.08 10.11 -12.75
N ILE A 280 -6.03 9.58 -11.53
CA ILE A 280 -7.16 8.95 -10.85
C ILE A 280 -8.25 10.01 -10.60
N SER A 281 -9.44 9.76 -11.15
CA SER A 281 -10.58 10.66 -11.04
C SER A 281 -11.28 10.48 -9.70
N LYS A 282 -10.89 11.27 -8.70
CA LYS A 282 -11.46 11.28 -7.33
C LYS A 282 -12.98 11.42 -7.33
N GLU A 283 -13.53 12.36 -8.10
CA GLU A 283 -14.98 12.62 -8.17
C GLU A 283 -15.75 11.42 -8.75
N GLY A 284 -15.15 10.73 -9.71
CA GLY A 284 -15.73 9.52 -10.29
C GLY A 284 -15.78 8.36 -9.29
N ASP A 285 -14.71 8.18 -8.51
CA ASP A 285 -14.62 7.14 -7.48
C ASP A 285 -15.64 7.42 -6.35
N ILE A 286 -15.70 8.67 -5.85
CA ILE A 286 -16.69 9.10 -4.84
C ILE A 286 -18.12 8.88 -5.32
N LEU A 287 -18.43 9.25 -6.57
CA LEU A 287 -19.77 9.09 -7.12
C LEU A 287 -20.17 7.61 -7.23
N ASP A 288 -19.30 6.78 -7.79
CA ASP A 288 -19.58 5.36 -8.00
C ASP A 288 -19.75 4.64 -6.64
N LEU A 289 -18.90 4.95 -5.66
CA LEU A 289 -19.01 4.42 -4.30
C LEU A 289 -20.27 4.94 -3.59
N GLY A 290 -20.57 6.23 -3.72
CA GLY A 290 -21.74 6.86 -3.13
C GLY A 290 -23.03 6.22 -3.61
N VAL A 291 -23.11 5.86 -4.89
CA VAL A 291 -24.24 5.07 -5.42
C VAL A 291 -24.23 3.65 -4.89
N SER A 292 -23.08 2.96 -4.88
CA SER A 292 -23.00 1.57 -4.42
C SER A 292 -23.34 1.38 -2.94
N LEU A 293 -23.18 2.44 -2.15
CA LEU A 293 -23.44 2.47 -0.71
C LEU A 293 -24.75 3.19 -0.39
N ASP A 294 -25.63 3.45 -1.37
CA ASP A 294 -26.92 4.12 -1.17
C ASP A 294 -26.82 5.49 -0.45
N ILE A 295 -25.70 6.19 -0.63
CA ILE A 295 -25.48 7.57 -0.14
C ILE A 295 -25.94 8.58 -1.19
N VAL A 296 -25.70 8.27 -2.47
CA VAL A 296 -26.17 9.02 -3.63
C VAL A 296 -27.26 8.20 -4.31
N GLU A 297 -28.47 8.77 -4.40
CA GLU A 297 -29.59 8.11 -5.06
C GLU A 297 -29.46 8.21 -6.58
N LYS A 298 -29.75 7.12 -7.29
CA LYS A 298 -29.77 7.09 -8.75
C LYS A 298 -31.13 6.63 -9.27
N SER A 299 -31.85 7.53 -9.93
CA SER A 299 -33.14 7.27 -10.56
C SER A 299 -33.04 7.41 -12.07
N GLY A 300 -32.87 6.28 -12.76
CA GLY A 300 -32.58 6.25 -14.20
C GLY A 300 -31.25 6.95 -14.51
N ALA A 301 -31.31 8.07 -15.22
CA ALA A 301 -30.13 8.90 -15.53
C ALA A 301 -29.87 10.01 -14.50
N TRP A 302 -30.79 10.25 -13.56
CA TRP A 302 -30.69 11.33 -12.57
C TRP A 302 -30.01 10.85 -11.29
N TYR A 303 -29.19 11.73 -10.72
CA TYR A 303 -28.51 11.54 -9.44
C TYR A 303 -28.99 12.58 -8.44
N SER A 304 -29.22 12.16 -7.20
CA SER A 304 -29.65 13.01 -6.09
C SER A 304 -28.82 12.75 -4.84
N PHE A 305 -28.62 13.78 -4.02
CA PHE A 305 -27.94 13.69 -2.73
C PHE A 305 -28.68 14.55 -1.71
N GLY A 306 -29.01 13.99 -0.54
CA GLY A 306 -29.76 14.71 0.50
C GLY A 306 -31.18 15.14 0.09
N GLY A 307 -31.77 14.49 -0.92
CA GLY A 307 -33.08 14.85 -1.49
C GLY A 307 -33.01 15.81 -2.69
N ASP A 308 -31.88 16.48 -2.91
CA ASP A 308 -31.70 17.43 -4.00
C ASP A 308 -31.11 16.76 -5.25
N ARG A 309 -31.59 17.13 -6.43
CA ARG A 309 -31.03 16.66 -7.70
C ARG A 309 -29.70 17.35 -7.99
N ILE A 310 -28.62 16.56 -8.02
CA ILE A 310 -27.26 17.06 -8.27
C ILE A 310 -26.85 16.98 -9.75
N GLY A 311 -27.57 16.21 -10.58
CA GLY A 311 -27.36 16.25 -12.03
C GLY A 311 -27.91 15.04 -12.79
N GLN A 312 -27.89 15.13 -14.12
CA GLN A 312 -28.27 14.06 -15.03
C GLN A 312 -27.03 13.52 -15.76
N GLY A 313 -26.80 12.22 -15.64
CA GLY A 313 -25.70 11.50 -16.27
C GLY A 313 -24.38 11.61 -15.49
N ARG A 314 -23.63 10.52 -15.46
CA ARG A 314 -22.41 10.36 -14.65
C ARG A 314 -21.38 11.48 -14.89
N GLN A 315 -21.15 11.88 -16.14
CA GLN A 315 -20.14 12.91 -16.47
C GLN A 315 -20.52 14.31 -15.97
N ASN A 316 -21.79 14.68 -16.04
CA ASN A 316 -22.25 15.97 -15.53
C ASN A 316 -22.14 16.03 -14.01
N VAL A 317 -22.49 14.94 -13.33
CA VAL A 317 -22.36 14.86 -11.86
C VAL A 317 -20.90 14.88 -11.43
N LYS A 318 -19.99 14.23 -12.17
CA LYS A 318 -18.54 14.35 -11.91
C LYS A 318 -18.06 15.80 -11.99
N ARG A 319 -18.53 16.55 -13.00
CA ARG A 319 -18.21 17.98 -13.14
C ARG A 319 -18.79 18.80 -11.99
N PHE A 320 -20.04 18.55 -11.63
CA PHE A 320 -20.69 19.17 -10.48
C PHE A 320 -19.89 18.94 -9.17
N LEU A 321 -19.44 17.71 -8.90
CA LEU A 321 -18.62 17.39 -7.72
C LEU A 321 -17.22 18.01 -7.76
N LYS A 322 -16.67 18.26 -8.96
CA LYS A 322 -15.39 18.95 -9.14
C LYS A 322 -15.52 20.45 -8.80
N GLU A 323 -16.67 21.05 -9.09
CA GLU A 323 -16.98 22.46 -8.83
C GLU A 323 -17.50 22.70 -7.40
N ASN A 324 -18.18 21.72 -6.79
CA ASN A 324 -18.80 21.82 -5.47
C ASN A 324 -18.10 20.89 -4.47
N THR A 325 -16.93 21.32 -4.00
CA THR A 325 -16.03 20.49 -3.17
C THR A 325 -16.61 20.19 -1.79
N ASP A 326 -17.46 21.06 -1.26
CA ASP A 326 -18.18 20.88 0.01
C ASP A 326 -19.13 19.67 -0.05
N ILE A 327 -19.90 19.55 -1.13
CA ILE A 327 -20.80 18.40 -1.35
C ILE A 327 -19.98 17.13 -1.60
N ARG A 328 -18.95 17.22 -2.45
CA ARG A 328 -18.03 16.11 -2.71
C ARG A 328 -17.42 15.55 -1.43
N ASP A 329 -16.91 16.43 -0.57
CA ASP A 329 -16.24 16.03 0.66
C ASP A 329 -17.25 15.53 1.70
N ASN A 330 -18.50 16.03 1.70
CA ASN A 330 -19.59 15.47 2.50
C ASN A 330 -19.89 14.01 2.11
N ILE A 331 -20.08 13.74 0.81
CA ILE A 331 -20.29 12.37 0.30
C ILE A 331 -19.10 11.48 0.67
N ALA A 332 -17.87 11.94 0.45
CA ALA A 332 -16.67 11.19 0.80
C ALA A 332 -16.61 10.86 2.30
N ASN A 333 -16.96 11.81 3.17
CA ASN A 333 -16.99 11.57 4.62
C ASN A 333 -18.05 10.55 5.02
N GLN A 334 -19.24 10.59 4.42
CA GLN A 334 -20.28 9.58 4.65
C GLN A 334 -19.84 8.19 4.18
N ILE A 335 -19.15 8.09 3.04
CA ILE A 335 -18.55 6.85 2.56
C ILE A 335 -17.58 6.30 3.61
N LEU A 336 -16.61 7.10 4.06
CA LEU A 336 -15.60 6.68 5.02
C LEU A 336 -16.19 6.23 6.36
N LYS A 337 -17.25 6.90 6.83
CA LYS A 337 -18.00 6.51 8.03
C LYS A 337 -18.68 5.16 7.83
N LYS A 338 -19.43 4.99 6.73
CA LYS A 338 -20.17 3.76 6.43
C LYS A 338 -19.25 2.55 6.22
N THR A 339 -18.02 2.77 5.76
CA THR A 339 -17.01 1.73 5.59
C THR A 339 -16.14 1.49 6.83
N GLY A 340 -16.33 2.24 7.91
CA GLY A 340 -15.57 2.11 9.16
C GLY A 340 -14.11 2.61 9.09
N LEU A 341 -13.73 3.35 8.02
CA LEU A 341 -12.40 3.95 7.90
C LEU A 341 -12.27 5.26 8.67
N ARG A 342 -13.40 5.89 9.01
CA ARG A 342 -13.46 7.05 9.88
C ARG A 342 -14.45 6.77 11.01
N LYS A 343 -13.95 6.60 12.23
CA LYS A 343 -14.77 6.48 13.44
C LYS A 343 -15.22 7.87 13.90
N ASP A 344 -16.44 7.97 14.43
CA ASP A 344 -16.91 9.21 15.04
C ASP A 344 -16.19 9.44 16.39
N PRO A 345 -15.90 10.70 16.78
CA PRO A 345 -15.27 11.00 18.07
C PRO A 345 -16.03 10.43 19.28
N ALA A 346 -17.33 10.15 19.12
CA ALA A 346 -18.20 9.61 20.16
C ALA A 346 -18.04 8.10 20.43
N GLU A 347 -17.34 7.34 19.58
CA GLU A 347 -17.09 5.90 19.80
C GLU A 347 -15.85 5.62 20.67
N ASN A 348 -15.06 6.64 21.02
CA ASN A 348 -13.90 6.49 21.91
C ASN A 348 -14.24 6.48 23.42
N ASP A 349 -15.53 6.61 23.78
CA ASP A 349 -16.02 6.54 25.16
C ASP A 349 -16.71 5.19 25.48
N GLU A 350 -16.21 4.08 24.93
CA GLU A 350 -16.46 2.78 25.56
C GLU A 350 -15.70 2.74 26.89
N LYS A 351 -16.43 3.10 27.95
CA LYS A 351 -16.03 2.98 29.35
C LYS A 351 -15.35 1.62 29.57
N PRO A 352 -14.22 1.55 30.30
CA PRO A 352 -13.66 0.27 30.72
C PRO A 352 -14.73 -0.50 31.50
N GLU A 353 -15.09 -1.70 31.03
CA GLU A 353 -15.87 -2.64 31.82
C GLU A 353 -15.14 -2.87 33.14
N GLU A 354 -15.77 -2.50 34.26
CA GLU A 354 -15.27 -2.84 35.59
C GLU A 354 -15.12 -4.36 35.67
N PRO A 355 -13.97 -4.88 36.14
CA PRO A 355 -13.81 -6.32 36.30
C PRO A 355 -14.84 -6.82 37.32
N ALA A 356 -15.66 -7.78 36.88
CA ALA A 356 -16.61 -8.48 37.72
C ALA A 356 -15.86 -9.03 38.96
N LYS A 357 -16.24 -8.53 40.13
CA LYS A 357 -15.78 -9.08 41.42
C LYS A 357 -16.31 -10.51 41.54
N SER A 358 -15.40 -11.47 41.61
CA SER A 358 -15.65 -12.82 42.12
C SER A 358 -14.84 -13.03 43.39
#